data_AF-A0A4V2ERL7-F1
#
_entry.id   AF-A0A4V2ERL7-F1
#
_cell.length_a   1.000
_cell.length_b   1.000
_cell.length_c   1.000
_cell.angle_alpha   90.00
_cell.angle_beta   90.00
_cell.angle_gamma   90.00
#
_symmetry.space_group_name_H-M   'P 1'
#
loop_
_entity.id
_entity.type
_entity.pdbx_description
1 polymer ?
#
loop_
_entity_poly.entity_id
_entity_poly.type
_entity_poly.pdbx_seq_one_letter_code
_entity_poly.pdbx_strand_id
1 'polypeptide(L)'
;MIENGARVAAVALLLVSVGACSAEDTPSPSTSTAGTPVVETPVVDPVRQVVDRFGPLVHLASGERFEPTTAEQFIGNSVLMFSPGADCPDPVVADSVDAARLSAGYVGVEPADKCSGEKKTWRSNTPSRPKDRDAVGFYLDIAENARGGTGPAAPAYVQFKDRSYVMYWFLYAYNQQPVGAVGQFFDHEGDWERVAVLLDGDNNPTDVVYFGHGGKCRTTWSQAPKEGDHPVVYSAKGTHASYPDEGIHRVGIDRTSAGKPWRTWENLRMVDDQPWRDYGGGWGNVGQGAHATGPEGPHRNRNVDSVRDTEPCGVNDVPAQFVGDWKSLGLVNQPSADTKYSAELTIRAGTAEGTPIGSSYYPGLECRGDLYLVASTNDELARDRLQVREKITQEPLHQCVDEVDINLTIDRDQIDYDVLRGAPGPTTAILQRK
;
A
#
# COMPACT_ATOMS: atom_id res chain seq x y z
N MET A 1 -35.63 -18.23 62.01
CA MET A 1 -36.99 -18.65 61.62
C MET A 1 -36.84 -19.40 60.30
N ILE A 2 -36.43 -20.67 60.27
CA ILE A 2 -37.16 -21.93 60.50
C ILE A 2 -38.57 -21.98 59.87
N GLU A 3 -38.73 -22.95 58.95
CA GLU A 3 -39.89 -23.78 58.51
C GLU A 3 -39.99 -23.79 56.97
N ASN A 4 -39.63 -24.84 56.20
CA ASN A 4 -40.05 -26.27 56.14
C ASN A 4 -41.56 -26.51 56.00
N GLY A 5 -41.98 -27.12 54.88
CA GLY A 5 -43.30 -27.71 54.68
C GLY A 5 -43.49 -28.31 53.27
N ALA A 6 -43.92 -29.57 53.17
CA ALA A 6 -43.76 -30.45 52.01
C ALA A 6 -45.08 -31.14 51.56
N ARG A 7 -45.06 -31.68 50.32
CA ARG A 7 -45.89 -32.78 49.71
C ARG A 7 -47.37 -32.43 49.41
N VAL A 8 -48.05 -32.99 48.40
CA VAL A 8 -48.31 -34.41 48.05
C VAL A 8 -48.81 -34.56 46.59
N ALA A 9 -48.57 -35.73 45.98
CA ALA A 9 -48.97 -36.18 44.65
C ALA A 9 -50.43 -36.70 44.56
N ALA A 10 -51.00 -36.72 43.34
CA ALA A 10 -52.20 -37.51 43.04
C ALA A 10 -52.04 -38.24 41.69
N VAL A 11 -52.12 -39.58 41.76
CA VAL A 11 -52.18 -40.54 40.66
C VAL A 11 -53.65 -40.90 40.46
N ALA A 12 -54.13 -40.94 39.21
CA ALA A 12 -55.43 -41.52 38.88
C ALA A 12 -55.25 -42.69 37.90
N LEU A 13 -55.60 -43.87 38.41
CA LEU A 13 -55.73 -45.16 37.74
C LEU A 13 -57.01 -45.18 36.90
N LEU A 14 -57.02 -45.77 35.71
CA LEU A 14 -58.25 -46.38 35.20
C LEU A 14 -57.96 -47.70 34.45
N LEU A 15 -58.81 -48.67 34.76
CA LEU A 15 -58.69 -50.11 34.54
C LEU A 15 -59.07 -50.55 33.12
N VAL A 16 -58.47 -51.69 32.74
CA VAL A 16 -58.69 -52.49 31.53
C VAL A 16 -59.68 -53.63 31.81
N SER A 17 -60.58 -53.94 30.86
CA SER A 17 -61.01 -55.32 30.54
C SER A 17 -61.82 -55.36 29.22
N VAL A 18 -61.31 -55.92 28.12
CA VAL A 18 -61.36 -57.32 27.57
C VAL A 18 -62.64 -57.69 26.78
N GLY A 19 -62.44 -58.10 25.51
CA GLY A 19 -63.34 -58.90 24.64
C GLY A 19 -63.09 -58.57 23.15
N ALA A 20 -62.16 -59.21 22.43
CA ALA A 20 -62.26 -60.50 21.68
C ALA A 20 -63.45 -60.53 20.68
N CYS A 21 -63.38 -60.97 19.40
CA CYS A 21 -62.37 -61.45 18.45
C CYS A 21 -63.03 -61.55 17.05
N SER A 22 -62.21 -61.77 16.00
CA SER A 22 -62.48 -62.23 14.59
C SER A 22 -62.22 -61.14 13.53
N ALA A 23 -61.06 -61.12 12.85
CA ALA A 23 -60.59 -61.93 11.69
C ALA A 23 -61.22 -61.41 10.37
N GLU A 24 -60.57 -61.07 9.26
CA GLU A 24 -59.26 -61.33 8.61
C GLU A 24 -58.90 -60.04 7.80
N ASP A 25 -57.66 -59.65 7.45
CA ASP A 25 -56.75 -60.24 6.45
C ASP A 25 -55.40 -59.48 6.54
N THR A 26 -54.28 -60.17 6.29
CA THR A 26 -52.92 -59.59 6.38
C THR A 26 -52.37 -59.23 5.00
N PRO A 27 -51.85 -58.01 4.78
CA PRO A 27 -50.87 -57.76 3.71
C PRO A 27 -49.44 -57.64 4.26
N SER A 28 -48.50 -58.21 3.50
CA SER A 28 -47.05 -58.25 3.74
C SER A 28 -46.36 -56.90 3.96
N PRO A 29 -45.21 -56.85 4.67
CA PRO A 29 -44.53 -55.61 5.00
C PRO A 29 -43.81 -55.00 3.79
N SER A 30 -44.06 -53.72 3.53
CA SER A 30 -43.30 -52.90 2.59
C SER A 30 -41.93 -52.55 3.18
N THR A 31 -40.86 -52.99 2.51
CA THR A 31 -39.49 -52.54 2.76
C THR A 31 -39.34 -51.05 2.43
N SER A 32 -39.19 -50.22 3.46
CA SER A 32 -38.77 -48.81 3.33
C SER A 32 -37.25 -48.76 3.29
N THR A 33 -36.67 -48.52 2.13
CA THR A 33 -35.25 -48.23 1.96
C THR A 33 -34.93 -46.90 2.64
N ALA A 34 -34.13 -46.92 3.70
CA ALA A 34 -33.57 -45.71 4.30
C ALA A 34 -32.64 -45.05 3.27
N GLY A 35 -32.99 -43.85 2.81
CA GLY A 35 -32.15 -43.06 1.93
C GLY A 35 -30.88 -42.63 2.66
N THR A 36 -29.73 -42.86 2.05
CA THR A 36 -28.43 -42.34 2.46
C THR A 36 -28.50 -40.81 2.57
N PRO A 37 -28.00 -40.17 3.65
CA PRO A 37 -27.91 -38.72 3.68
C PRO A 37 -26.96 -38.26 2.57
N VAL A 38 -27.47 -37.47 1.65
CA VAL A 38 -26.65 -36.78 0.64
C VAL A 38 -25.86 -35.74 1.41
N VAL A 39 -24.56 -35.98 1.57
CA VAL A 39 -23.62 -34.93 1.95
C VAL A 39 -23.57 -33.98 0.77
N GLU A 40 -24.28 -32.85 0.86
CA GLU A 40 -24.16 -31.78 -0.13
C GLU A 40 -22.72 -31.28 -0.11
N THR A 41 -22.00 -31.47 -1.21
CA THR A 41 -20.69 -30.86 -1.43
C THR A 41 -20.86 -29.34 -1.32
N PRO A 42 -20.04 -28.62 -0.53
CA PRO A 42 -20.16 -27.17 -0.45
C PRO A 42 -20.07 -26.56 -1.84
N VAL A 43 -21.05 -25.74 -2.22
CA VAL A 43 -20.96 -24.91 -3.43
C VAL A 43 -19.83 -23.92 -3.17
N VAL A 44 -18.67 -24.15 -3.80
CA VAL A 44 -17.55 -23.22 -3.74
C VAL A 44 -17.91 -22.01 -4.59
N ASP A 45 -17.94 -20.82 -4.00
CA ASP A 45 -18.12 -19.56 -4.72
C ASP A 45 -16.91 -19.37 -5.66
N PRO A 46 -17.10 -19.38 -7.00
CA PRO A 46 -16.00 -19.23 -7.95
C PRO A 46 -15.22 -17.93 -7.79
N VAL A 47 -15.87 -16.86 -7.33
CA VAL A 47 -15.18 -15.59 -7.03
C VAL A 47 -14.24 -15.76 -5.85
N ARG A 48 -14.72 -16.40 -4.77
CA ARG A 48 -13.90 -16.68 -3.57
C ARG A 48 -12.74 -17.61 -3.88
N GLN A 49 -12.94 -18.59 -4.76
CA GLN A 49 -11.85 -19.45 -5.22
C GLN A 49 -10.69 -18.65 -5.84
N VAL A 50 -10.98 -17.59 -6.59
CA VAL A 50 -9.96 -16.75 -7.22
C VAL A 50 -9.33 -15.80 -6.20
N VAL A 51 -10.12 -15.08 -5.42
CA VAL A 51 -9.59 -14.02 -4.53
C VAL A 51 -8.92 -14.57 -3.27
N ASP A 52 -9.35 -15.73 -2.76
CA ASP A 52 -8.71 -16.32 -1.59
C ASP A 52 -7.37 -16.95 -1.96
N ARG A 53 -7.27 -17.49 -3.18
CA ARG A 53 -6.06 -18.15 -3.71
C ARG A 53 -4.87 -17.21 -3.81
N PHE A 54 -5.10 -15.95 -4.17
CA PHE A 54 -4.02 -15.00 -4.43
C PHE A 54 -3.84 -13.94 -3.33
N GLY A 55 -4.48 -14.11 -2.17
CA GLY A 55 -4.30 -13.19 -1.04
C GLY A 55 -2.82 -13.07 -0.66
N PRO A 56 -2.23 -11.87 -0.59
CA PRO A 56 -0.79 -11.73 -0.38
C PRO A 56 -0.34 -12.08 1.05
N LEU A 57 0.89 -12.55 1.15
CA LEU A 57 1.65 -12.52 2.39
C LEU A 57 2.34 -11.16 2.49
N VAL A 58 1.87 -10.31 3.40
CA VAL A 58 2.49 -9.00 3.63
C VAL A 58 3.46 -9.09 4.81
N HIS A 59 4.72 -8.72 4.60
CA HIS A 59 5.65 -8.46 5.69
C HIS A 59 5.58 -7.00 6.07
N LEU A 60 5.12 -6.73 7.30
CA LEU A 60 5.23 -5.40 7.90
C LEU A 60 6.70 -5.14 8.22
N ALA A 61 7.20 -3.95 7.92
CA ALA A 61 8.58 -3.61 8.22
C ALA A 61 8.89 -3.74 9.72
N SER A 62 10.13 -4.12 10.02
CA SER A 62 10.61 -4.29 11.38
C SER A 62 10.48 -2.99 12.20
N GLY A 63 9.78 -3.11 13.33
CA GLY A 63 9.51 -2.00 14.23
C GLY A 63 8.54 -0.96 13.67
N GLU A 64 7.65 -1.34 12.76
CA GLU A 64 6.44 -0.57 12.45
C GLU A 64 5.64 -0.30 13.74
N ARG A 65 5.16 0.92 13.91
CA ARG A 65 4.38 1.37 15.07
C ARG A 65 2.90 1.52 14.75
N PHE A 66 2.58 1.90 13.51
CA PHE A 66 1.22 2.08 13.03
C PHE A 66 0.90 0.88 12.16
N GLU A 67 0.47 -0.21 12.79
CA GLU A 67 0.18 -1.45 12.08
C GLU A 67 -1.20 -1.34 11.35
N PRO A 68 -1.55 -2.28 10.45
CA PRO A 68 -2.83 -2.27 9.76
C PRO A 68 -4.03 -2.21 10.71
N THR A 69 -5.13 -1.60 10.26
CA THR A 69 -6.38 -1.46 11.00
C THR A 69 -7.59 -1.92 10.19
N THR A 70 -8.76 -1.87 10.81
CA THR A 70 -10.04 -2.14 10.14
C THR A 70 -10.72 -0.83 9.75
N ALA A 71 -11.46 -0.84 8.64
CA ALA A 71 -12.30 0.29 8.24
C ALA A 71 -13.35 0.62 9.31
N GLU A 72 -13.88 -0.39 10.00
CA GLU A 72 -14.86 -0.21 11.08
C GLU A 72 -14.26 0.55 12.27
N GLN A 73 -13.03 0.20 12.69
CA GLN A 73 -12.33 0.95 13.74
C GLN A 73 -11.95 2.34 13.28
N PHE A 74 -11.49 2.51 12.04
CA PHE A 74 -11.15 3.83 11.51
C PHE A 74 -12.39 4.74 11.54
N ILE A 75 -13.47 4.34 10.88
CA ILE A 75 -14.73 5.09 10.80
C ILE A 75 -15.32 5.33 12.20
N GLY A 76 -15.34 4.30 13.06
CA GLY A 76 -15.92 4.40 14.40
C GLY A 76 -15.14 5.29 15.37
N ASN A 77 -13.88 5.61 15.06
CA ASN A 77 -13.05 6.57 15.82
C ASN A 77 -12.84 7.89 15.07
N SER A 78 -13.58 8.13 13.99
CA SER A 78 -13.53 9.37 13.22
C SER A 78 -14.75 10.24 13.47
N VAL A 79 -14.57 11.54 13.27
CA VAL A 79 -15.66 12.47 12.93
C VAL A 79 -15.66 12.69 11.42
N LEU A 80 -16.84 12.86 10.82
CA LEU A 80 -16.95 13.25 9.41
C LEU A 80 -16.95 14.77 9.32
N MET A 81 -15.97 15.31 8.62
CA MET A 81 -15.77 16.73 8.39
C MET A 81 -16.06 17.07 6.93
N PHE A 82 -16.30 18.35 6.67
CA PHE A 82 -16.36 18.90 5.33
C PHE A 82 -15.43 20.11 5.24
N SER A 83 -14.46 20.07 4.33
CA SER A 83 -13.66 21.24 3.94
C SER A 83 -14.50 22.06 2.95
N PRO A 84 -14.96 23.28 3.31
CA PRO A 84 -15.69 24.17 2.42
C PRO A 84 -14.77 24.97 1.48
N GLY A 85 -13.45 24.74 1.55
CA GLY A 85 -12.42 25.54 0.88
C GLY A 85 -11.89 26.68 1.76
N ALA A 86 -11.06 27.54 1.16
CA ALA A 86 -10.36 28.61 1.86
C ALA A 86 -11.28 29.53 2.68
N ASP A 87 -10.73 30.12 3.74
CA ASP A 87 -11.34 31.14 4.60
C ASP A 87 -12.50 30.73 5.53
N CYS A 88 -12.90 29.44 5.51
CA CYS A 88 -14.01 28.95 6.32
C CYS A 88 -13.61 27.81 7.26
N PRO A 89 -14.15 27.78 8.49
CA PRO A 89 -13.93 26.65 9.38
C PRO A 89 -14.62 25.40 8.83
N ASP A 90 -13.97 24.26 8.96
CA ASP A 90 -14.50 22.96 8.53
C ASP A 90 -15.66 22.54 9.46
N PRO A 91 -16.93 22.52 9.01
CA PRO A 91 -18.02 22.04 9.85
C PRO A 91 -17.91 20.54 10.10
N VAL A 92 -18.31 20.14 11.31
CA VAL A 92 -18.61 18.73 11.60
C VAL A 92 -19.91 18.35 10.92
N VAL A 93 -19.86 17.37 10.03
CA VAL A 93 -21.03 16.80 9.35
C VAL A 93 -21.66 15.69 10.18
N ALA A 94 -20.83 14.89 10.86
CA ALA A 94 -21.29 13.87 11.81
C ALA A 94 -20.24 13.58 12.89
N ASP A 95 -20.60 13.79 14.15
CA ASP A 95 -19.78 13.43 15.31
C ASP A 95 -19.67 11.91 15.52
N SER A 96 -20.68 11.16 15.05
CA SER A 96 -20.69 9.70 15.03
C SER A 96 -20.97 9.26 13.60
N VAL A 97 -19.96 8.69 12.94
CA VAL A 97 -20.04 8.33 11.53
C VAL A 97 -20.76 7.00 11.36
N ASP A 98 -21.85 7.02 10.60
CA ASP A 98 -22.53 5.81 10.14
C ASP A 98 -21.92 5.39 8.80
N ALA A 99 -21.23 4.25 8.79
CA ALA A 99 -20.56 3.72 7.61
C ALA A 99 -21.52 3.51 6.43
N ALA A 100 -22.77 3.07 6.66
CA ALA A 100 -23.76 2.89 5.60
C ALA A 100 -24.21 4.24 5.03
N ARG A 101 -24.26 5.26 5.89
CA ARG A 101 -24.61 6.63 5.48
C ARG A 101 -23.50 7.31 4.68
N LEU A 102 -22.23 6.92 4.84
CA LEU A 102 -21.15 7.35 3.93
C LEU A 102 -21.49 6.99 2.49
N SER A 103 -22.04 5.79 2.25
CA SER A 103 -22.47 5.35 0.93
C SER A 103 -23.82 5.91 0.49
N ALA A 104 -24.74 6.14 1.43
CA ALA A 104 -26.00 6.82 1.14
C ALA A 104 -25.81 8.30 0.75
N GLY A 105 -24.71 8.92 1.19
CA GLY A 105 -24.32 10.28 0.84
C GLY A 105 -24.74 11.30 1.88
N TYR A 106 -23.87 11.55 2.86
CA TYR A 106 -23.93 12.75 3.70
C TYR A 106 -23.87 14.01 2.83
N VAL A 107 -24.40 15.11 3.38
CA VAL A 107 -24.52 16.41 2.69
C VAL A 107 -23.52 17.39 3.28
N GLY A 108 -22.78 18.05 2.40
CA GLY A 108 -21.87 19.14 2.71
C GLY A 108 -22.22 20.32 1.82
N VAL A 109 -22.17 21.54 2.37
CA VAL A 109 -22.57 22.76 1.67
C VAL A 109 -21.35 23.65 1.50
N GLU A 110 -20.96 23.87 0.25
CA GLU A 110 -19.95 24.86 -0.11
C GLU A 110 -20.59 26.26 -0.05
N PRO A 111 -20.04 27.19 0.75
CA PRO A 111 -20.61 28.53 0.89
C PRO A 111 -20.38 29.40 -0.35
N ALA A 112 -21.23 30.41 -0.54
CA ALA A 112 -21.13 31.35 -1.66
C ALA A 112 -20.18 32.52 -1.36
N ASP A 113 -20.32 33.16 -0.19
CA ASP A 113 -19.52 34.32 0.21
C ASP A 113 -19.22 34.28 1.71
N LYS A 114 -17.93 34.37 2.09
CA LYS A 114 -17.47 34.52 3.50
C LYS A 114 -18.19 33.58 4.48
N CYS A 115 -18.23 32.29 4.14
CA CYS A 115 -18.86 31.25 4.95
C CYS A 115 -20.39 31.38 5.12
N SER A 116 -21.04 32.08 4.19
CA SER A 116 -22.49 32.26 4.15
C SER A 116 -23.08 31.99 2.77
N GLY A 117 -24.38 31.68 2.75
CA GLY A 117 -25.10 31.27 1.53
C GLY A 117 -24.71 29.85 1.06
N GLU A 118 -25.43 29.35 0.06
CA GLU A 118 -25.12 28.06 -0.59
C GLU A 118 -24.67 28.31 -2.03
N LYS A 119 -23.47 27.86 -2.36
CA LYS A 119 -22.95 27.81 -3.73
C LYS A 119 -23.24 26.46 -4.37
N LYS A 120 -22.95 25.38 -3.65
CA LYS A 120 -23.07 24.00 -4.15
C LYS A 120 -23.24 23.01 -3.00
N THR A 121 -24.15 22.06 -3.20
CA THR A 121 -24.27 20.87 -2.36
C THR A 121 -23.37 19.74 -2.88
N TRP A 122 -22.65 19.09 -1.96
CA TRP A 122 -21.78 17.94 -2.18
C TRP A 122 -22.32 16.70 -1.48
N ARG A 123 -21.93 15.51 -1.99
CA ARG A 123 -22.30 14.22 -1.42
C ARG A 123 -21.07 13.39 -1.10
N SER A 124 -21.04 12.77 0.09
CA SER A 124 -19.91 11.94 0.52
C SER A 124 -19.70 10.69 -0.34
N ASN A 125 -20.70 10.28 -1.11
CA ASN A 125 -20.65 9.11 -2.00
C ASN A 125 -20.26 9.46 -3.45
N THR A 126 -19.69 10.65 -3.64
CA THR A 126 -19.10 11.11 -4.90
C THR A 126 -17.63 11.47 -4.65
N PRO A 127 -16.75 11.42 -5.68
CA PRO A 127 -15.38 11.85 -5.54
C PRO A 127 -15.31 13.27 -4.99
N SER A 128 -14.73 13.40 -3.81
CA SER A 128 -14.81 14.59 -2.97
C SER A 128 -13.65 14.70 -2.00
N ARG A 129 -12.54 13.98 -2.20
CA ARG A 129 -11.35 14.16 -1.36
C ARG A 129 -10.75 15.56 -1.57
N PRO A 130 -10.61 16.38 -0.52
CA PRO A 130 -9.83 17.60 -0.60
C PRO A 130 -8.34 17.25 -0.75
N LYS A 131 -7.59 18.00 -1.56
CA LYS A 131 -6.13 17.81 -1.69
C LYS A 131 -5.36 18.60 -0.64
N ASP A 132 -5.92 19.70 -0.19
CA ASP A 132 -5.35 20.67 0.74
C ASP A 132 -6.51 21.46 1.37
N ARG A 133 -6.18 22.44 2.22
CA ARG A 133 -7.15 23.27 2.95
C ARG A 133 -7.94 24.23 2.05
N ASP A 134 -7.50 24.47 0.82
CA ASP A 134 -8.21 25.32 -0.13
C ASP A 134 -9.22 24.51 -0.96
N ALA A 135 -9.05 23.18 -1.02
CA ALA A 135 -9.91 22.27 -1.73
C ALA A 135 -11.20 21.92 -0.97
N VAL A 136 -12.31 21.89 -1.70
CA VAL A 136 -13.63 21.52 -1.17
C VAL A 136 -13.77 20.00 -1.12
N GLY A 137 -14.28 19.45 -0.02
CA GLY A 137 -14.42 17.99 0.08
C GLY A 137 -14.77 17.42 1.44
N PHE A 138 -15.14 16.13 1.48
CA PHE A 138 -15.33 15.40 2.73
C PHE A 138 -14.05 14.71 3.17
N TYR A 139 -13.86 14.62 4.49
CA TYR A 139 -12.79 13.82 5.06
C TYR A 139 -13.16 13.24 6.43
N LEU A 140 -12.59 12.09 6.77
CA LEU A 140 -12.70 11.47 8.09
C LEU A 140 -11.53 11.92 8.95
N ASP A 141 -11.78 12.55 10.09
CA ASP A 141 -10.74 13.00 11.03
C ASP A 141 -10.67 12.00 12.19
N ILE A 142 -9.63 11.16 12.24
CA ILE A 142 -9.52 10.07 13.21
C ILE A 142 -8.87 10.53 14.51
N ALA A 143 -9.39 10.08 15.65
CA ALA A 143 -8.79 10.36 16.94
C ALA A 143 -7.33 9.85 17.02
N GLU A 144 -6.43 10.68 17.58
CA GLU A 144 -4.99 10.37 17.63
C GLU A 144 -4.67 9.05 18.33
N ASN A 145 -5.43 8.71 19.37
CA ASN A 145 -5.26 7.47 20.13
C ASN A 145 -5.73 6.21 19.38
N ALA A 146 -6.43 6.36 18.25
CA ALA A 146 -6.88 5.26 17.40
C ALA A 146 -5.94 4.97 16.21
N ARG A 147 -4.80 5.67 16.12
CA ARG A 147 -3.85 5.56 15.00
C ARG A 147 -3.03 4.25 14.96
N GLY A 148 -2.98 3.48 16.05
CA GLY A 148 -2.06 2.33 16.18
C GLY A 148 -2.43 1.06 15.41
N GLY A 149 -3.72 0.86 15.10
CA GLY A 149 -4.21 -0.32 14.37
C GLY A 149 -4.34 -1.61 15.20
N THR A 150 -4.63 -2.72 14.51
CA THR A 150 -4.83 -4.08 15.06
C THR A 150 -3.82 -5.12 14.54
N GLY A 151 -2.90 -4.71 13.67
CA GLY A 151 -1.84 -5.59 13.19
C GLY A 151 -2.33 -6.64 12.20
N PRO A 152 -1.64 -7.79 12.10
CA PRO A 152 -1.98 -8.87 11.18
C PRO A 152 -3.38 -9.49 11.35
N ALA A 153 -4.14 -9.11 12.38
CA ALA A 153 -5.55 -9.50 12.51
C ALA A 153 -6.48 -8.65 11.62
N ALA A 154 -6.02 -7.51 11.12
CA ALA A 154 -6.76 -6.66 10.21
C ALA A 154 -7.12 -7.39 8.91
N PRO A 155 -8.26 -7.06 8.29
CA PRO A 155 -8.61 -7.60 6.98
C PRO A 155 -7.81 -6.93 5.87
N ALA A 156 -7.64 -7.65 4.77
CA ALA A 156 -7.41 -6.98 3.48
C ALA A 156 -8.73 -6.88 2.72
N TYR A 157 -8.92 -5.76 2.02
CA TYR A 157 -10.14 -5.48 1.26
C TYR A 157 -9.93 -5.79 -0.21
N VAL A 158 -10.88 -6.48 -0.83
CA VAL A 158 -10.72 -7.02 -2.18
C VAL A 158 -11.60 -6.26 -3.17
N GLN A 159 -10.97 -5.74 -4.21
CA GLN A 159 -11.66 -5.27 -5.41
C GLN A 159 -11.31 -6.21 -6.57
N PHE A 160 -12.31 -6.93 -7.06
CA PHE A 160 -12.14 -7.97 -8.08
C PHE A 160 -12.81 -7.56 -9.39
N LYS A 161 -12.09 -7.75 -10.50
CA LYS A 161 -12.63 -7.63 -11.85
C LYS A 161 -12.36 -8.92 -12.60
N ASP A 162 -13.43 -9.65 -12.88
CA ASP A 162 -13.40 -10.94 -13.59
C ASP A 162 -12.55 -10.85 -14.87
N ARG A 163 -11.67 -11.85 -15.03
CA ARG A 163 -10.75 -12.01 -16.17
C ARG A 163 -9.86 -10.80 -16.41
N SER A 164 -9.53 -10.08 -15.33
CA SER A 164 -8.72 -8.87 -15.40
C SER A 164 -7.77 -8.71 -14.23
N TYR A 165 -8.26 -8.60 -13.00
CA TYR A 165 -7.40 -8.43 -11.83
C TYR A 165 -8.09 -8.77 -10.51
N VAL A 166 -7.29 -9.10 -9.50
CA VAL A 166 -7.65 -8.97 -8.08
C VAL A 166 -6.78 -7.91 -7.45
N MET A 167 -7.37 -6.91 -6.80
CA MET A 167 -6.67 -5.88 -6.03
C MET A 167 -6.94 -6.08 -4.54
N TYR A 168 -5.88 -6.16 -3.76
CA TYR A 168 -5.92 -6.25 -2.29
C TYR A 168 -5.51 -4.91 -1.71
N TRP A 169 -6.36 -4.36 -0.86
CA TRP A 169 -6.18 -3.08 -0.19
C TRP A 169 -5.91 -3.28 1.29
N PHE A 170 -4.97 -2.50 1.82
CA PHE A 170 -4.55 -2.50 3.21
C PHE A 170 -4.80 -1.12 3.79
N LEU A 171 -5.40 -1.06 4.98
CA LEU A 171 -5.63 0.21 5.67
C LEU A 171 -4.69 0.32 6.85
N TYR A 172 -3.95 1.43 6.93
CA TYR A 172 -3.24 1.88 8.12
C TYR A 172 -3.93 3.15 8.62
N ALA A 173 -4.05 3.31 9.93
CA ALA A 173 -4.74 4.49 10.47
C ALA A 173 -3.88 5.77 10.38
N TYR A 174 -2.56 5.63 10.25
CA TYR A 174 -1.65 6.76 10.18
C TYR A 174 -0.36 6.38 9.46
N ASN A 175 0.01 7.17 8.46
CA ASN A 175 1.31 7.16 7.82
C ASN A 175 2.26 8.09 8.59
N GLN A 176 3.37 7.54 9.06
CA GLN A 176 4.45 8.32 9.65
C GLN A 176 5.75 8.12 8.89
N GLN A 177 6.12 9.10 8.07
CA GLN A 177 7.37 9.05 7.33
C GLN A 177 8.58 9.06 8.30
N PRO A 178 9.56 8.16 8.13
CA PRO A 178 10.80 8.21 8.89
C PRO A 178 11.54 9.55 8.71
N VAL A 179 11.95 10.16 9.83
CA VAL A 179 12.66 11.44 9.85
C VAL A 179 14.05 11.27 9.22
N GLY A 180 14.33 11.97 8.11
CA GLY A 180 15.70 12.05 7.57
C GLY A 180 15.89 12.42 6.10
N ALA A 181 14.88 12.34 5.24
CA ALA A 181 15.09 12.55 3.80
C ALA A 181 14.69 13.95 3.28
N VAL A 182 13.61 14.54 3.80
CA VAL A 182 13.04 15.82 3.31
C VAL A 182 12.28 16.65 4.37
N GLY A 183 12.26 16.24 5.64
CA GLY A 183 11.34 16.77 6.67
C GLY A 183 10.03 15.96 6.78
N GLN A 184 9.25 16.15 7.85
CA GLN A 184 7.98 15.43 8.10
C GLN A 184 6.81 16.04 7.30
N PHE A 185 6.91 16.08 5.98
CA PHE A 185 5.90 16.73 5.12
C PHE A 185 4.87 15.76 4.51
N PHE A 186 5.04 14.45 4.71
CA PHE A 186 4.17 13.41 4.14
C PHE A 186 3.42 12.57 5.18
N ASP A 187 3.47 12.98 6.44
CA ASP A 187 2.63 12.38 7.48
C ASP A 187 1.17 12.67 7.20
N HIS A 188 0.32 11.65 7.30
CA HIS A 188 -1.11 11.80 7.08
C HIS A 188 -1.89 10.72 7.80
N GLU A 189 -3.11 11.06 8.21
CA GLU A 189 -4.07 10.09 8.71
C GLU A 189 -4.65 9.28 7.58
N GLY A 190 -4.98 8.02 7.88
CA GLY A 190 -5.48 7.03 6.94
C GLY A 190 -4.51 6.77 5.80
N ASP A 191 -4.24 5.51 5.50
CA ASP A 191 -3.33 5.18 4.43
C ASP A 191 -3.78 3.88 3.78
N TRP A 192 -4.11 3.99 2.50
CA TRP A 192 -4.69 2.92 1.71
C TRP A 192 -3.68 2.43 0.68
N GLU A 193 -3.00 1.36 1.08
CA GLU A 193 -2.00 0.69 0.28
C GLU A 193 -2.59 -0.50 -0.45
N ARG A 194 -1.87 -1.00 -1.46
CA ARG A 194 -2.40 -2.09 -2.27
C ARG A 194 -1.36 -2.89 -3.05
N VAL A 195 -1.77 -4.11 -3.40
CA VAL A 195 -1.12 -4.97 -4.39
C VAL A 195 -2.18 -5.54 -5.31
N ALA A 196 -1.85 -5.75 -6.58
CA ALA A 196 -2.73 -6.43 -7.51
C ALA A 196 -2.10 -7.70 -8.09
N VAL A 197 -2.96 -8.65 -8.43
CA VAL A 197 -2.65 -9.78 -9.30
C VAL A 197 -3.41 -9.58 -10.59
N LEU A 198 -2.70 -9.47 -11.72
CA LEU A 198 -3.31 -9.42 -13.04
C LEU A 198 -3.71 -10.83 -13.47
N LEU A 199 -4.85 -10.91 -14.16
CA LEU A 199 -5.46 -12.17 -14.56
C LEU A 199 -5.65 -12.23 -16.07
N ASP A 200 -5.57 -13.43 -16.63
CA ASP A 200 -5.93 -13.73 -18.02
C ASP A 200 -7.44 -13.97 -18.21
N GLY A 201 -7.81 -14.40 -19.42
CA GLY A 201 -9.20 -14.70 -19.80
C GLY A 201 -9.85 -15.87 -19.06
N ASP A 202 -9.08 -16.64 -18.30
CA ASP A 202 -9.51 -17.81 -17.53
C ASP A 202 -9.28 -17.61 -16.01
N ASN A 203 -9.00 -16.37 -15.58
CA ASN A 203 -8.64 -16.03 -14.20
C ASN A 203 -7.35 -16.69 -13.68
N ASN A 204 -6.42 -17.08 -14.58
CA ASN A 204 -5.08 -17.46 -14.17
C ASN A 204 -4.20 -16.22 -13.97
N PRO A 205 -3.28 -16.23 -12.99
CA PRO A 205 -2.46 -15.08 -12.69
C PRO A 205 -1.34 -14.90 -13.71
N THR A 206 -1.18 -13.69 -14.23
CA THR A 206 -0.12 -13.37 -15.21
C THR A 206 1.01 -12.56 -14.59
N ASP A 207 0.69 -11.65 -13.67
CA ASP A 207 1.63 -10.71 -13.06
C ASP A 207 1.19 -10.33 -11.65
N VAL A 208 2.14 -9.88 -10.84
CA VAL A 208 1.89 -9.16 -9.58
C VAL A 208 2.32 -7.71 -9.75
N VAL A 209 1.44 -6.78 -9.41
CA VAL A 209 1.67 -5.33 -9.45
C VAL A 209 1.84 -4.79 -8.04
N TYR A 210 2.98 -4.14 -7.82
CA TYR A 210 3.38 -3.52 -6.56
C TYR A 210 3.23 -2.01 -6.67
N PHE A 211 2.59 -1.39 -5.67
CA PHE A 211 2.33 0.03 -5.62
C PHE A 211 3.31 0.69 -4.65
N GLY A 212 4.43 1.12 -5.20
CA GLY A 212 5.40 1.95 -4.49
C GLY A 212 5.01 3.43 -4.55
N HIS A 213 5.56 4.23 -3.64
CA HIS A 213 5.46 5.67 -3.80
C HIS A 213 6.10 6.14 -5.12
N GLY A 214 5.43 7.08 -5.80
CA GLY A 214 5.88 7.59 -7.11
C GLY A 214 5.45 6.77 -8.32
N GLY A 215 4.78 5.62 -8.15
CA GLY A 215 4.29 4.83 -9.28
C GLY A 215 3.77 3.43 -8.93
N LYS A 216 3.94 2.51 -9.87
CA LYS A 216 3.64 1.09 -9.73
C LYS A 216 4.52 0.32 -10.69
N CYS A 217 4.89 -0.89 -10.33
CA CYS A 217 5.66 -1.78 -11.20
C CYS A 217 5.10 -3.20 -11.15
N ARG A 218 5.37 -4.02 -12.18
CA ARG A 218 4.90 -5.41 -12.25
C ARG A 218 6.02 -6.42 -12.35
N THR A 219 5.82 -7.58 -11.77
CA THR A 219 6.68 -8.75 -11.97
C THR A 219 5.81 -9.88 -12.51
N THR A 220 6.30 -10.65 -13.50
CA THR A 220 5.54 -11.79 -14.03
C THR A 220 5.21 -12.78 -12.92
N TRP A 221 4.09 -13.48 -13.01
CA TRP A 221 3.65 -14.42 -11.98
C TRP A 221 4.73 -15.45 -11.67
N SER A 222 5.43 -15.97 -12.68
CA SER A 222 6.53 -16.93 -12.48
C SER A 222 7.72 -16.37 -11.71
N GLN A 223 8.00 -15.08 -11.82
CA GLN A 223 9.17 -14.43 -11.20
C GLN A 223 8.84 -13.79 -9.84
N ALA A 224 7.57 -13.47 -9.58
CA ALA A 224 7.18 -12.81 -8.34
C ALA A 224 7.51 -13.69 -7.12
N PRO A 225 8.05 -13.13 -6.03
CA PRO A 225 8.23 -13.88 -4.79
C PRO A 225 6.87 -14.31 -4.24
N LYS A 226 6.75 -15.57 -3.84
CA LYS A 226 5.48 -16.19 -3.41
C LYS A 226 5.69 -17.22 -2.31
N GLU A 227 4.72 -17.34 -1.40
CA GLU A 227 4.52 -18.50 -0.53
C GLU A 227 3.35 -19.33 -1.09
N GLY A 228 3.63 -20.41 -1.82
CA GLY A 228 2.61 -21.12 -2.60
C GLY A 228 2.05 -20.22 -3.71
N ASP A 229 0.73 -20.03 -3.72
CA ASP A 229 0.04 -19.12 -4.64
C ASP A 229 -0.18 -17.71 -4.05
N HIS A 230 0.42 -17.40 -2.89
CA HIS A 230 0.31 -16.11 -2.21
C HIS A 230 1.50 -15.20 -2.54
N PRO A 231 1.32 -14.08 -3.27
CA PRO A 231 2.39 -13.10 -3.49
C PRO A 231 2.98 -12.58 -2.20
N VAL A 232 4.30 -12.48 -2.14
CA VAL A 232 5.01 -11.86 -1.02
C VAL A 232 5.12 -10.37 -1.28
N VAL A 233 4.77 -9.56 -0.29
CA VAL A 233 4.79 -8.11 -0.34
C VAL A 233 5.53 -7.59 0.88
N TYR A 234 6.41 -6.62 0.72
CA TYR A 234 7.03 -5.92 1.83
C TYR A 234 6.45 -4.50 1.94
N SER A 235 5.80 -4.22 3.07
CA SER A 235 5.27 -2.90 3.39
C SER A 235 6.40 -2.02 3.90
N ALA A 236 6.59 -0.84 3.29
CA ALA A 236 7.59 0.11 3.74
C ALA A 236 7.27 0.64 5.15
N LYS A 237 8.31 0.89 5.95
CA LYS A 237 8.17 1.36 7.32
C LYS A 237 7.62 2.78 7.36
N GLY A 238 6.47 2.94 7.98
CA GLY A 238 5.80 4.21 8.23
C GLY A 238 5.16 4.86 7.00
N THR A 239 5.68 4.56 5.81
CA THR A 239 5.17 4.99 4.50
C THR A 239 4.27 3.97 3.82
N HIS A 240 4.29 2.72 4.29
CA HIS A 240 3.45 1.57 3.90
C HIS A 240 3.43 1.12 2.44
N ALA A 241 4.03 1.88 1.53
CA ALA A 241 4.21 1.53 0.13
C ALA A 241 4.64 0.06 -0.07
N SER A 242 4.04 -0.59 -1.06
CA SER A 242 4.12 -2.04 -1.26
C SER A 242 5.21 -2.40 -2.29
N TYR A 243 6.18 -3.23 -1.89
CA TYR A 243 7.33 -3.61 -2.72
C TYR A 243 7.51 -5.14 -2.85
N PRO A 244 8.15 -5.62 -3.94
CA PRO A 244 8.46 -7.03 -4.12
C PRO A 244 9.61 -7.54 -3.25
N ASP A 245 10.45 -6.65 -2.70
CA ASP A 245 11.66 -7.05 -1.98
C ASP A 245 11.98 -6.15 -0.76
N GLU A 246 12.83 -6.69 0.11
CA GLU A 246 13.42 -5.97 1.24
C GLU A 246 14.50 -4.99 0.78
N GLY A 247 14.66 -3.89 1.50
CA GLY A 247 15.76 -2.97 1.29
C GLY A 247 15.33 -1.51 1.29
N ILE A 248 16.01 -0.73 0.47
CA ILE A 248 15.83 0.71 0.37
C ILE A 248 15.25 1.02 -1.01
N HIS A 249 14.12 1.69 -1.00
CA HIS A 249 13.36 2.08 -2.17
C HIS A 249 13.22 3.61 -2.22
N ARG A 250 12.90 4.15 -3.41
CA ARG A 250 12.67 5.59 -3.64
C ARG A 250 13.73 6.51 -3.01
N VAL A 251 14.98 6.36 -3.46
CA VAL A 251 16.13 7.20 -3.03
C VAL A 251 16.23 7.35 -1.50
N GLY A 252 15.97 6.27 -0.75
CA GLY A 252 16.15 6.28 0.71
C GLY A 252 14.90 6.54 1.55
N ILE A 253 13.77 6.89 0.93
CA ILE A 253 12.52 7.23 1.64
C ILE A 253 11.84 5.98 2.18
N ASP A 254 11.66 4.98 1.31
CA ASP A 254 10.90 3.78 1.62
C ASP A 254 11.86 2.68 2.06
N ARG A 255 11.62 2.09 3.24
CA ARG A 255 12.49 1.05 3.81
C ARG A 255 11.67 -0.17 4.17
N THR A 256 11.98 -1.29 3.54
CA THR A 256 11.27 -2.56 3.71
C THR A 256 12.14 -3.59 4.43
N SER A 257 11.50 -4.51 5.15
CA SER A 257 12.17 -5.66 5.78
C SER A 257 11.17 -6.77 6.08
N ALA A 258 11.66 -8.00 6.24
CA ALA A 258 10.88 -9.19 6.62
C ALA A 258 10.51 -9.18 8.11
N GLY A 259 9.76 -8.17 8.55
CA GLY A 259 9.21 -8.13 9.90
C GLY A 259 7.98 -9.04 10.03
N LYS A 260 6.97 -8.54 10.76
CA LYS A 260 5.80 -9.34 11.16
C LYS A 260 5.02 -9.82 9.92
N PRO A 261 4.83 -11.13 9.72
CA PRO A 261 4.05 -11.65 8.60
C PRO A 261 2.55 -11.44 8.82
N TRP A 262 1.85 -11.06 7.76
CA TRP A 262 0.41 -10.89 7.71
C TRP A 262 -0.17 -11.69 6.54
N ARG A 263 -0.82 -12.80 6.89
CA ARG A 263 -1.45 -13.74 5.95
C ARG A 263 -2.84 -13.24 5.60
N THR A 264 -2.93 -12.37 4.62
CA THR A 264 -4.18 -11.62 4.34
C THR A 264 -5.35 -12.52 3.94
N TRP A 265 -5.07 -13.69 3.34
CA TRP A 265 -6.08 -14.69 2.96
C TRP A 265 -6.87 -15.26 4.16
N GLU A 266 -6.40 -15.06 5.39
CA GLU A 266 -7.11 -15.47 6.60
C GLU A 266 -8.30 -14.53 6.94
N ASN A 267 -8.34 -13.32 6.35
CA ASN A 267 -9.39 -12.32 6.61
C ASN A 267 -9.59 -11.40 5.40
N LEU A 268 -10.17 -11.92 4.31
CA LEU A 268 -10.50 -11.13 3.12
C LEU A 268 -11.96 -10.62 3.15
N ARG A 269 -12.13 -9.34 2.82
CA ARG A 269 -13.45 -8.69 2.74
C ARG A 269 -13.65 -8.02 1.39
N MET A 270 -14.70 -8.36 0.67
CA MET A 270 -15.00 -7.70 -0.62
C MET A 270 -15.39 -6.25 -0.38
N VAL A 271 -14.81 -5.32 -1.14
CA VAL A 271 -15.16 -3.88 -1.08
C VAL A 271 -16.65 -3.69 -1.37
N ASP A 272 -17.21 -4.44 -2.33
CA ASP A 272 -18.60 -4.33 -2.74
C ASP A 272 -19.61 -4.72 -1.65
N ASP A 273 -19.17 -5.48 -0.64
CA ASP A 273 -20.01 -5.88 0.49
C ASP A 273 -19.94 -4.87 1.65
N GLN A 274 -19.05 -3.88 1.58
CA GLN A 274 -18.84 -2.96 2.69
C GLN A 274 -19.90 -1.86 2.74
N PRO A 275 -20.30 -1.42 3.95
CA PRO A 275 -21.28 -0.35 4.10
C PRO A 275 -20.76 1.00 3.59
N TRP A 276 -19.44 1.22 3.60
CA TRP A 276 -18.76 2.45 3.19
C TRP A 276 -18.28 2.44 1.72
N ARG A 277 -18.61 1.40 0.94
CA ARG A 277 -18.09 1.12 -0.42
C ARG A 277 -18.24 2.22 -1.48
N ASP A 278 -19.02 3.27 -1.19
CA ASP A 278 -19.18 4.41 -2.11
C ASP A 278 -18.55 5.69 -1.61
N TYR A 279 -17.96 5.70 -0.41
CA TYR A 279 -17.34 6.87 0.16
C TYR A 279 -16.20 7.37 -0.74
N GLY A 280 -16.34 8.60 -1.23
CA GLY A 280 -15.37 9.24 -2.13
C GLY A 280 -14.59 10.39 -1.49
N GLY A 281 -14.63 10.52 -0.16
CA GLY A 281 -13.86 11.52 0.58
C GLY A 281 -12.47 11.02 0.99
N GLY A 282 -11.73 11.87 1.69
CA GLY A 282 -10.43 11.54 2.27
C GLY A 282 -10.56 10.66 3.53
N TRP A 283 -9.76 9.61 3.62
CA TRP A 283 -9.59 8.85 4.85
C TRP A 283 -8.46 9.51 5.63
N GLY A 284 -8.79 10.47 6.50
CA GLY A 284 -7.82 11.25 7.27
C GLY A 284 -7.97 12.76 7.09
N ASN A 285 -7.48 13.52 8.07
CA ASN A 285 -7.49 14.98 8.07
C ASN A 285 -6.78 15.61 6.84
N VAL A 286 -7.11 16.88 6.59
CA VAL A 286 -6.57 17.68 5.48
C VAL A 286 -5.23 18.33 5.90
N GLY A 287 -4.17 17.97 5.19
CA GLY A 287 -2.84 18.52 5.40
C GLY A 287 -2.55 19.78 4.58
N GLN A 288 -1.28 20.17 4.55
CA GLN A 288 -0.80 21.31 3.76
C GLN A 288 -0.79 21.04 2.24
N GLY A 289 -0.97 19.78 1.83
CA GLY A 289 -0.95 19.36 0.43
C GLY A 289 -1.38 17.91 0.26
N ALA A 290 -1.46 17.45 -0.98
CA ALA A 290 -2.06 16.15 -1.32
C ALA A 290 -1.37 14.93 -0.68
N HIS A 291 -0.09 15.05 -0.32
CA HIS A 291 0.67 13.99 0.34
C HIS A 291 0.58 14.02 1.87
N ALA A 292 0.07 15.12 2.44
CA ALA A 292 -0.20 15.26 3.87
C ALA A 292 -1.70 15.14 4.19
N THR A 293 -2.53 14.91 3.17
CA THR A 293 -3.98 14.74 3.29
C THR A 293 -4.35 13.29 3.09
N GLY A 294 -5.17 12.74 3.97
CA GLY A 294 -5.64 11.36 3.89
C GLY A 294 -6.13 10.96 2.49
N PRO A 295 -5.70 9.81 1.95
CA PRO A 295 -5.99 9.38 0.59
C PRO A 295 -7.46 8.96 0.42
N GLU A 296 -7.89 8.86 -0.83
CA GLU A 296 -9.13 8.15 -1.14
C GLU A 296 -8.91 6.64 -0.90
N GLY A 297 -9.86 6.00 -0.25
CA GLY A 297 -9.88 4.55 -0.07
C GLY A 297 -10.38 3.80 -1.30
N PRO A 298 -10.49 2.46 -1.23
CA PRO A 298 -11.20 1.71 -2.24
C PRO A 298 -12.69 2.10 -2.22
N HIS A 299 -13.29 2.19 -3.40
CA HIS A 299 -14.74 2.33 -3.55
C HIS A 299 -15.15 1.75 -4.91
N ARG A 300 -16.41 1.32 -5.06
CA ARG A 300 -16.86 0.56 -6.25
C ARG A 300 -16.64 1.28 -7.59
N ASN A 301 -16.68 2.62 -7.55
CA ASN A 301 -16.55 3.48 -8.72
C ASN A 301 -15.11 3.94 -8.97
N ARG A 302 -14.13 3.50 -8.16
CA ARG A 302 -12.74 3.91 -8.32
C ARG A 302 -12.19 3.26 -9.58
N ASN A 303 -11.81 4.07 -10.56
CA ASN A 303 -11.16 3.56 -11.76
C ASN A 303 -9.72 3.17 -11.44
N VAL A 304 -9.45 1.87 -11.45
CA VAL A 304 -8.10 1.30 -11.26
C VAL A 304 -7.61 0.54 -12.48
N ASP A 305 -8.26 0.69 -13.64
CA ASP A 305 -7.94 -0.08 -14.85
C ASP A 305 -6.50 0.16 -15.36
N SER A 306 -5.92 1.32 -15.03
CA SER A 306 -4.50 1.64 -15.33
C SER A 306 -3.50 0.66 -14.69
N VAL A 307 -3.94 -0.22 -13.78
CA VAL A 307 -3.12 -1.32 -13.23
C VAL A 307 -2.59 -2.25 -14.32
N ARG A 308 -3.28 -2.35 -15.46
CA ARG A 308 -2.85 -3.19 -16.60
C ARG A 308 -1.71 -2.57 -17.42
N ASP A 309 -1.58 -1.25 -17.37
CA ASP A 309 -0.55 -0.49 -18.09
C ASP A 309 0.70 -0.30 -17.23
N THR A 310 0.98 -1.25 -16.34
CA THR A 310 2.10 -1.17 -15.41
C THR A 310 3.39 -1.67 -16.06
N GLU A 311 4.46 -0.89 -15.96
CA GLU A 311 5.78 -1.27 -16.45
C GLU A 311 6.46 -2.31 -15.53
N PRO A 312 7.40 -3.12 -16.05
CA PRO A 312 8.10 -4.10 -15.23
C PRO A 312 8.87 -3.48 -14.05
N CYS A 313 8.95 -4.20 -12.93
CA CYS A 313 9.80 -3.82 -11.79
C CYS A 313 11.27 -3.86 -12.18
N GLY A 314 12.08 -2.99 -11.58
CA GLY A 314 13.51 -2.89 -11.89
C GLY A 314 13.85 -2.17 -13.19
N VAL A 315 12.84 -1.69 -13.95
CA VAL A 315 13.03 -0.71 -15.03
C VAL A 315 13.19 0.67 -14.41
N ASN A 316 14.28 0.83 -13.66
CA ASN A 316 14.82 2.13 -13.32
C ASN A 316 15.51 2.60 -14.60
N ASP A 317 14.86 3.47 -15.38
CA ASP A 317 15.56 4.14 -16.47
C ASP A 317 16.40 5.26 -15.88
N VAL A 318 17.60 5.47 -16.42
CA VAL A 318 18.34 6.72 -16.17
C VAL A 318 17.51 7.88 -16.71
N PRO A 319 17.05 8.84 -15.88
CA PRO A 319 16.26 9.96 -16.36
C PRO A 319 17.05 10.76 -17.40
N ALA A 320 16.40 11.16 -18.49
CA ALA A 320 17.07 11.75 -19.66
C ALA A 320 17.96 12.96 -19.33
N GLN A 321 17.59 13.72 -18.29
CA GLN A 321 18.34 14.87 -17.81
C GLN A 321 19.75 14.53 -17.28
N PHE A 322 19.96 13.33 -16.72
CA PHE A 322 21.27 12.84 -16.29
C PHE A 322 22.13 12.34 -17.45
N VAL A 323 21.53 11.95 -18.58
CA VAL A 323 22.26 11.40 -19.73
C VAL A 323 23.15 12.46 -20.36
N GLY A 324 24.45 12.21 -20.36
CA GLY A 324 25.45 13.14 -20.87
C GLY A 324 26.83 12.90 -20.27
N ASP A 325 27.76 13.76 -20.66
CA ASP A 325 29.11 13.80 -20.10
C ASP A 325 29.19 14.98 -19.14
N TRP A 326 29.74 14.75 -17.95
CA TRP A 326 29.75 15.67 -16.82
C TRP A 326 31.16 15.83 -16.29
N LYS A 327 31.47 17.02 -15.78
CA LYS A 327 32.78 17.35 -15.20
C LYS A 327 32.63 18.23 -13.98
N SER A 328 33.37 17.94 -12.93
CA SER A 328 33.38 18.77 -11.73
C SER A 328 33.88 20.19 -12.03
N LEU A 329 33.16 21.20 -11.51
CA LEU A 329 33.54 22.62 -11.61
C LEU A 329 34.86 22.93 -10.90
N GLY A 330 35.21 22.11 -9.91
CA GLY A 330 36.44 22.21 -9.14
C GLY A 330 36.96 20.83 -8.71
N LEU A 331 37.80 20.83 -7.68
CA LEU A 331 38.29 19.60 -7.06
C LEU A 331 37.17 18.92 -6.27
N VAL A 332 37.21 17.59 -6.23
CA VAL A 332 36.35 16.81 -5.33
C VAL A 332 36.74 17.13 -3.89
N ASN A 333 35.73 17.47 -3.08
CA ASN A 333 35.92 17.68 -1.65
C ASN A 333 35.92 16.33 -0.93
N GLN A 334 37.11 15.82 -0.64
CA GLN A 334 37.30 14.60 0.14
C GLN A 334 38.29 14.90 1.29
N PRO A 335 37.82 15.28 2.49
CA PRO A 335 38.68 15.76 3.57
C PRO A 335 39.73 14.75 4.07
N SER A 336 39.51 13.45 3.82
CA SER A 336 40.38 12.37 4.26
C SER A 336 41.47 11.97 3.24
N ALA A 337 41.54 12.62 2.07
CA ALA A 337 42.50 12.29 1.02
C ALA A 337 43.54 13.40 0.82
N ASP A 338 44.82 13.02 0.75
CA ASP A 338 45.93 13.95 0.49
C ASP A 338 46.01 14.36 -0.99
N THR A 339 45.57 13.48 -1.90
CA THR A 339 45.63 13.72 -3.34
C THR A 339 44.42 14.52 -3.80
N LYS A 340 44.68 15.62 -4.52
CA LYS A 340 43.66 16.47 -5.12
C LYS A 340 43.31 15.97 -6.52
N TYR A 341 42.01 15.82 -6.80
CA TYR A 341 41.53 15.33 -8.09
C TYR A 341 40.19 15.97 -8.47
N SER A 342 39.84 15.89 -9.74
CA SER A 342 38.51 16.25 -10.27
C SER A 342 37.71 14.99 -10.60
N ALA A 343 36.40 15.12 -10.82
CA ALA A 343 35.53 14.03 -11.25
C ALA A 343 34.99 14.28 -12.66
N GLU A 344 35.00 13.25 -13.49
CA GLU A 344 34.33 13.23 -14.78
C GLU A 344 33.43 12.00 -14.85
N LEU A 345 32.15 12.21 -15.16
CA LEU A 345 31.18 11.12 -15.29
C LEU A 345 30.61 11.11 -16.70
N THR A 346 30.41 9.91 -17.23
CA THR A 346 29.75 9.65 -18.50
C THR A 346 28.53 8.82 -18.18
N ILE A 347 27.34 9.39 -18.33
CA ILE A 347 26.07 8.72 -18.03
C ILE A 347 25.33 8.48 -19.35
N ARG A 348 24.81 7.27 -19.53
CA ARG A 348 24.08 6.82 -20.71
C ARG A 348 22.67 6.37 -20.32
N ALA A 349 21.76 6.39 -21.28
CA ALA A 349 20.45 5.78 -21.10
C ALA A 349 20.62 4.26 -20.92
N GLY A 350 19.84 3.66 -20.03
CA GLY A 350 19.90 2.23 -19.72
C GLY A 350 19.10 1.88 -18.48
N THR A 351 18.87 0.58 -18.29
CA THR A 351 18.13 -0.02 -17.16
C THR A 351 19.07 -0.75 -16.21
N ALA A 352 18.57 -1.05 -15.00
CA ALA A 352 19.36 -1.53 -13.86
C ALA A 352 19.92 -2.96 -13.94
N GLU A 353 19.52 -3.80 -14.91
CA GLU A 353 19.89 -5.22 -14.82
C GLU A 353 21.33 -5.49 -15.30
N GLY A 354 22.27 -5.46 -14.34
CA GLY A 354 23.63 -6.03 -14.43
C GLY A 354 24.59 -5.36 -15.41
N THR A 355 24.16 -4.32 -16.13
CA THR A 355 24.95 -3.65 -17.17
C THR A 355 25.36 -2.26 -16.72
N PRO A 356 26.61 -1.83 -16.96
CA PRO A 356 27.03 -0.45 -16.70
C PRO A 356 26.15 0.56 -17.47
N ILE A 357 25.64 1.56 -16.77
CA ILE A 357 24.93 2.71 -17.35
C ILE A 357 25.87 3.88 -17.68
N GLY A 358 27.17 3.71 -17.47
CA GLY A 358 28.13 4.78 -17.62
C GLY A 358 29.51 4.44 -17.09
N SER A 359 30.37 5.45 -17.06
CA SER A 359 31.73 5.33 -16.56
C SER A 359 32.13 6.58 -15.78
N SER A 360 33.11 6.43 -14.90
CA SER A 360 33.77 7.52 -14.21
C SER A 360 35.25 7.61 -14.55
N TYR A 361 35.80 8.80 -14.40
CA TYR A 361 37.22 9.06 -14.48
C TYR A 361 37.60 10.16 -13.49
N TYR A 362 38.67 9.93 -12.76
CA TYR A 362 39.17 10.86 -11.74
C TYR A 362 40.56 11.42 -12.12
N PRO A 363 40.63 12.47 -12.97
CA PRO A 363 41.90 13.10 -13.31
C PRO A 363 42.67 13.54 -12.06
N GLY A 364 43.93 13.13 -11.96
CA GLY A 364 44.78 13.34 -10.78
C GLY A 364 44.97 12.08 -9.93
N LEU A 365 43.96 11.21 -9.84
CA LEU A 365 44.13 9.82 -9.33
C LEU A 365 44.36 8.82 -10.47
N GLU A 366 43.88 9.18 -11.67
CA GLU A 366 43.85 8.37 -12.88
C GLU A 366 42.98 7.12 -12.80
N CYS A 367 42.15 7.00 -11.77
CA CYS A 367 41.22 5.89 -11.61
C CYS A 367 40.05 5.98 -12.60
N ARG A 368 39.60 4.82 -13.06
CA ARG A 368 38.44 4.65 -13.94
C ARG A 368 37.51 3.61 -13.34
N GLY A 369 36.21 3.87 -13.42
CA GLY A 369 35.19 2.95 -12.94
C GLY A 369 34.00 2.83 -13.88
N ASP A 370 33.20 1.81 -13.63
CA ASP A 370 31.91 1.59 -14.25
C ASP A 370 30.80 2.06 -13.29
N LEU A 371 29.78 2.72 -13.84
CA LEU A 371 28.61 3.16 -13.08
C LEU A 371 27.46 2.18 -13.32
N TYR A 372 26.87 1.69 -12.24
CA TYR A 372 25.71 0.80 -12.24
C TYR A 372 24.54 1.53 -11.61
N LEU A 373 23.36 1.40 -12.20
CA LEU A 373 22.17 2.01 -11.63
C LEU A 373 21.75 1.27 -10.37
N VAL A 374 21.65 1.99 -9.24
CA VAL A 374 21.14 1.42 -7.97
C VAL A 374 19.66 1.73 -7.84
N ALA A 375 19.30 2.99 -8.01
CA ALA A 375 17.92 3.44 -7.98
C ALA A 375 17.76 4.68 -8.87
N SER A 376 16.69 4.69 -9.65
CA SER A 376 16.12 5.93 -10.20
C SER A 376 14.65 5.98 -9.83
N THR A 377 14.02 7.12 -10.05
CA THR A 377 12.59 7.26 -9.81
C THR A 377 11.94 8.02 -10.94
N ASN A 378 10.80 7.49 -11.40
CA ASN A 378 9.93 8.17 -12.36
C ASN A 378 8.96 9.15 -11.68
N ASP A 379 9.00 9.21 -10.33
CA ASP A 379 8.24 10.14 -9.48
C ASP A 379 8.59 11.58 -9.81
N GLU A 380 7.59 12.37 -10.23
CA GLU A 380 7.76 13.79 -10.55
C GLU A 380 8.43 14.60 -9.44
N LEU A 381 8.27 14.20 -8.17
CA LEU A 381 8.86 14.87 -7.01
C LEU A 381 10.32 14.50 -6.73
N ALA A 382 10.85 13.48 -7.41
CA ALA A 382 12.21 12.99 -7.20
C ALA A 382 12.95 12.67 -8.52
N ARG A 383 12.41 13.07 -9.69
CA ARG A 383 13.08 12.91 -11.00
C ARG A 383 14.45 13.56 -11.02
N ASP A 384 14.66 14.58 -10.19
CA ASP A 384 15.92 15.29 -10.00
C ASP A 384 16.99 14.46 -9.28
N ARG A 385 16.73 13.19 -8.91
CA ARG A 385 17.67 12.34 -8.18
C ARG A 385 17.96 11.02 -8.90
N LEU A 386 19.22 10.60 -8.86
CA LEU A 386 19.72 9.35 -9.41
C LEU A 386 20.76 8.75 -8.46
N GLN A 387 20.58 7.49 -8.05
CA GLN A 387 21.57 6.77 -7.25
C GLN A 387 22.30 5.75 -8.11
N VAL A 388 23.63 5.83 -8.12
CA VAL A 388 24.50 4.93 -8.86
C VAL A 388 25.52 4.27 -7.93
N ARG A 389 25.92 3.06 -8.27
CA ARG A 389 27.06 2.37 -7.68
C ARG A 389 28.21 2.44 -8.63
N GLU A 390 29.32 3.00 -8.19
CA GLU A 390 30.57 2.96 -8.91
C GLU A 390 31.38 1.74 -8.48
N LYS A 391 32.00 1.07 -9.46
CA LYS A 391 33.05 0.09 -9.22
C LYS A 391 34.30 0.48 -10.01
N ILE A 392 35.42 0.67 -9.33
CA ILE A 392 36.68 0.98 -9.98
C ILE A 392 37.19 -0.26 -10.73
N THR A 393 37.55 -0.07 -12.00
CA THR A 393 38.02 -1.14 -12.90
C THR A 393 39.49 -0.96 -13.28
N GLN A 394 40.05 0.25 -13.15
CA GLN A 394 41.46 0.53 -13.46
C GLN A 394 42.03 1.59 -12.51
N GLU A 395 43.24 1.31 -11.97
CA GLU A 395 43.96 2.19 -11.04
C GLU A 395 45.46 2.31 -11.43
N PRO A 396 45.84 3.24 -12.31
CA PRO A 396 47.20 3.28 -12.85
C PRO A 396 48.20 4.12 -12.02
N LEU A 397 47.74 4.98 -11.09
CA LEU A 397 48.64 5.86 -10.30
C LEU A 397 48.41 5.81 -8.79
N HIS A 398 47.17 6.03 -8.33
CA HIS A 398 46.83 6.10 -6.91
C HIS A 398 45.76 5.07 -6.55
N GLN A 399 45.74 4.63 -5.30
CA GLN A 399 44.72 3.72 -4.79
C GLN A 399 43.38 4.46 -4.67
N CYS A 400 42.35 3.92 -5.29
CA CYS A 400 40.99 4.43 -5.19
C CYS A 400 40.14 3.59 -4.24
N VAL A 401 38.91 4.05 -3.99
CA VAL A 401 37.93 3.27 -3.25
C VAL A 401 37.29 2.31 -4.24
N ASP A 402 37.44 1.00 -4.01
CA ASP A 402 37.02 -0.05 -4.94
C ASP A 402 35.55 0.06 -5.37
N GLU A 403 34.65 0.37 -4.42
CA GLU A 403 33.21 0.45 -4.65
C GLU A 403 32.56 1.51 -3.75
N VAL A 404 31.74 2.38 -4.35
CA VAL A 404 31.00 3.43 -3.64
C VAL A 404 29.57 3.57 -4.17
N ASP A 405 28.64 3.94 -3.29
CA ASP A 405 27.29 4.36 -3.69
C ASP A 405 27.24 5.89 -3.72
N ILE A 406 26.82 6.45 -4.85
CA ILE A 406 26.81 7.89 -5.13
C ILE A 406 25.37 8.34 -5.38
N ASN A 407 24.95 9.41 -4.70
CA ASN A 407 23.76 10.17 -5.03
C ASN A 407 24.12 11.32 -5.98
N LEU A 408 23.38 11.41 -7.07
CA LEU A 408 23.42 12.50 -8.03
C LEU A 408 22.11 13.27 -7.96
N THR A 409 22.16 14.56 -7.66
CA THR A 409 20.98 15.45 -7.67
C THR A 409 21.18 16.50 -8.74
N ILE A 410 20.24 16.67 -9.67
CA ILE A 410 20.35 17.64 -10.75
C ILE A 410 19.54 18.90 -10.43
N ASP A 411 20.21 20.06 -10.41
CA ASP A 411 19.57 21.37 -10.40
C ASP A 411 19.94 22.10 -11.70
N ARG A 412 18.93 22.34 -12.55
CA ARG A 412 19.09 22.93 -13.90
C ARG A 412 20.13 22.20 -14.75
N ASP A 413 21.34 22.73 -14.83
CA ASP A 413 22.45 22.29 -15.67
C ASP A 413 23.65 21.76 -14.87
N GLN A 414 23.47 21.54 -13.56
CA GLN A 414 24.49 21.02 -12.66
C GLN A 414 24.02 19.77 -11.93
N ILE A 415 24.97 18.88 -11.62
CA ILE A 415 24.78 17.72 -10.76
C ILE A 415 25.56 17.92 -9.46
N ASP A 416 24.85 17.89 -8.35
CA ASP A 416 25.43 17.65 -7.04
C ASP A 416 25.78 16.16 -6.90
N TYR A 417 27.05 15.88 -6.71
CA TYR A 417 27.63 14.56 -6.50
C TYR A 417 27.91 14.38 -5.01
N ASP A 418 27.36 13.33 -4.41
CA ASP A 418 27.54 13.01 -2.98
C ASP A 418 27.72 11.51 -2.77
N VAL A 419 28.85 11.10 -2.19
CA VAL A 419 29.13 9.69 -1.88
C VAL A 419 28.45 9.31 -0.56
N LEU A 420 27.48 8.41 -0.65
CA LEU A 420 26.68 7.95 0.49
C LEU A 420 27.38 6.88 1.32
N ARG A 421 28.12 5.98 0.67
CA ARG A 421 28.73 4.82 1.30
C ARG A 421 30.01 4.42 0.58
N GLY A 422 30.95 3.87 1.35
CA GLY A 422 32.21 3.29 0.85
C GLY A 422 33.40 4.23 0.99
N ALA A 423 33.17 5.55 0.98
CA ALA A 423 34.23 6.52 1.20
C ALA A 423 34.65 6.63 2.69
N PRO A 424 35.94 6.91 2.98
CA PRO A 424 36.46 7.11 4.34
C PRO A 424 35.98 8.42 5.02
N GLY A 425 35.23 9.26 4.32
CA GLY A 425 34.65 10.50 4.82
C GLY A 425 33.69 11.14 3.80
N PRO A 426 33.02 12.26 4.16
CA PRO A 426 32.12 12.97 3.25
C PRO A 426 32.84 13.33 1.97
N THR A 427 32.31 12.92 0.82
CA THR A 427 32.94 13.14 -0.48
C THR A 427 31.94 13.77 -1.43
N THR A 428 32.16 15.04 -1.80
CA THR A 428 31.21 15.82 -2.59
C THR A 428 31.86 16.58 -3.75
N ALA A 429 31.09 16.85 -4.80
CA ALA A 429 31.48 17.71 -5.91
C ALA A 429 30.25 18.32 -6.60
N ILE A 430 30.43 19.43 -7.32
CA ILE A 430 29.43 19.95 -8.25
C ILE A 430 29.94 19.75 -9.66
N LEU A 431 29.15 19.09 -10.50
CA LEU A 431 29.46 18.77 -11.88
C LEU A 431 28.61 19.63 -12.82
N GLN A 432 29.22 20.06 -13.92
CA GLN A 432 28.53 20.70 -15.03
C GLN A 432 28.62 19.81 -16.27
N ARG A 433 27.67 20.00 -17.19
CA ARG A 433 27.68 19.31 -18.48
C ARG A 433 28.91 19.73 -19.30
N LYS A 434 29.56 18.76 -19.96
CA LYS A 434 30.72 19.00 -20.85
C LYS A 434 30.34 19.54 -22.22
#